data_AF-A0A926SV39-F1
#
_entry.id   AF-A0A926SV39-F1
#
_cell.length_a   1.000
_cell.length_b   1.000
_cell.length_c   1.000
_cell.angle_alpha   90.00
_cell.angle_beta   90.00
_cell.angle_gamma   90.00
#
_symmetry.space_group_name_H-M   'P 1'
#
loop_
_entity.id
_entity.type
_entity.pdbx_description
1 polymer ?
#
loop_
_entity_poly.entity_id
_entity_poly.type
_entity_poly.pdbx_seq_one_letter_code
_entity_poly.pdbx_strand_id
1 'polypeptide(L)'
;MGLFDDSKRFLETQLEEFLRNNPHLELQMLEEQLREQEQDTLRLIADLQRGEKRSQDEILSTAQEIKRWHSRIEKAKASGRMDLAQAAQEREAALLRQGNQLWGQMQGCKERLEQAKELQRKIQLRRQEVKTKAASAQAPRNSNKAEQRAASTAWNQSSTNSNTHTGAEGLEEQFQRWETEDELNSMKRNLGR
;
A
#
# COMPACT_ATOMS: atom_id res chain seq x y z
N MET A 1 -27.64 -29.12 -4.59
CA MET A 1 -27.24 -27.75 -4.21
C MET A 1 -27.07 -27.75 -2.71
N GLY A 2 -25.83 -27.58 -2.25
CA GLY A 2 -25.41 -27.97 -0.91
C GLY A 2 -25.58 -26.84 0.11
N LEU A 3 -25.76 -27.19 1.37
CA LEU A 3 -25.75 -26.31 2.55
C LEU A 3 -24.60 -25.29 2.59
N PHE A 4 -23.49 -25.59 1.91
CA PHE A 4 -22.35 -24.70 1.75
C PHE A 4 -22.61 -23.48 0.84
N ASP A 5 -23.46 -23.61 -0.18
CA ASP A 5 -23.83 -22.47 -1.06
C ASP A 5 -24.79 -21.51 -0.35
N ASP A 6 -25.73 -22.02 0.45
CA ASP A 6 -26.64 -21.19 1.26
C ASP A 6 -25.89 -20.46 2.39
N SER A 7 -24.86 -21.09 2.97
CA SER A 7 -24.00 -20.47 3.98
C SER A 7 -23.15 -19.34 3.39
N LYS A 8 -22.63 -19.50 2.16
CA LYS A 8 -21.90 -18.44 1.44
C LYS A 8 -22.80 -17.26 1.09
N ARG A 9 -23.99 -17.52 0.55
CA ARG A 9 -24.97 -16.48 0.22
C ARG A 9 -25.47 -15.74 1.46
N PHE A 10 -25.65 -16.44 2.58
CA PHE A 10 -26.00 -15.82 3.85
C PHE A 10 -24.89 -14.91 4.36
N LEU A 11 -23.63 -15.34 4.30
CA LEU A 11 -22.48 -14.51 4.68
C LEU A 11 -22.31 -13.29 3.76
N GLU A 12 -22.49 -13.42 2.44
CA GLU A 12 -22.46 -12.30 1.50
C GLU A 12 -23.58 -11.28 1.80
N THR A 13 -24.81 -11.77 2.01
CA THR A 13 -25.97 -10.92 2.34
C THR A 13 -25.75 -10.19 3.67
N GLN A 14 -25.29 -10.91 4.70
CA GLN A 14 -24.99 -10.32 6.00
C GLN A 14 -23.78 -9.39 5.97
N LEU A 15 -22.79 -9.65 5.11
CA LEU A 15 -21.63 -8.77 4.91
C LEU A 15 -22.06 -7.47 4.21
N GLU A 16 -22.92 -7.55 3.19
CA GLU A 16 -23.49 -6.38 2.52
C GLU A 16 -24.38 -5.57 3.48
N GLU A 17 -25.23 -6.22 4.26
CA GLU A 17 -26.06 -5.57 5.27
C GLU A 17 -25.21 -4.96 6.40
N PHE A 18 -24.13 -5.63 6.80
CA PHE A 18 -23.17 -5.14 7.78
C PHE A 18 -22.34 -3.96 7.27
N LEU A 19 -21.88 -3.97 6.01
CA LEU A 19 -21.15 -2.85 5.39
C LEU A 19 -22.06 -1.62 5.24
N ARG A 20 -23.31 -1.82 4.79
CA ARG A 20 -24.32 -0.77 4.64
C ARG A 20 -24.67 -0.09 5.96
N ASN A 21 -24.66 -0.84 7.06
CA ASN A 21 -24.90 -0.34 8.42
C ASN A 21 -23.64 0.25 9.09
N ASN A 22 -22.46 0.04 8.49
CA ASN A 22 -21.16 0.46 9.02
C ASN A 22 -20.31 1.15 7.96
N PRO A 23 -20.68 2.38 7.52
CA PRO A 23 -19.95 3.13 6.49
C PRO A 23 -18.48 3.44 6.87
N HIS A 24 -18.12 3.30 8.14
CA HIS A 24 -16.74 3.42 8.59
C HIS A 24 -15.86 2.21 8.21
N LEU A 25 -16.45 1.01 8.10
CA LEU A 25 -15.74 -0.19 7.65
C LEU A 25 -15.43 -0.10 6.16
N GLU A 26 -16.37 0.41 5.35
CA GLU A 26 -16.12 0.67 3.93
C GLU A 26 -14.99 1.69 3.74
N LEU A 27 -14.96 2.75 4.54
CA LEU A 27 -13.87 3.74 4.51
C LEU A 27 -12.52 3.15 4.95
N GLN A 28 -12.51 2.24 5.93
CA GLN A 28 -11.30 1.52 6.35
C GLN A 28 -10.80 0.56 5.28
N MET A 29 -11.69 -0.19 4.64
CA MET A 29 -11.34 -1.08 3.52
C MET A 29 -10.77 -0.28 2.35
N LEU A 30 -11.40 0.85 2.02
CA LEU A 30 -10.94 1.76 0.97
C LEU A 30 -9.58 2.38 1.31
N GLU A 31 -9.32 2.70 2.59
CA GLU A 31 -8.01 3.18 3.03
C GLU A 31 -6.93 2.10 2.82
N GLU A 32 -7.22 0.85 3.18
CA GLU A 32 -6.26 -0.25 3.01
C GLU A 32 -6.00 -0.54 1.52
N GLN A 33 -7.04 -0.53 0.67
CA GLN A 33 -6.88 -0.64 -0.78
C GLN A 33 -6.02 0.49 -1.35
N LEU A 34 -6.24 1.74 -0.92
CA LEU A 34 -5.41 2.88 -1.35
C LEU A 34 -3.97 2.76 -0.85
N ARG A 35 -3.75 2.18 0.33
CA ARG A 35 -2.41 1.91 0.87
C ARG A 35 -1.68 0.84 0.05
N GLU A 36 -2.35 -0.25 -0.29
CA GLU A 36 -1.79 -1.30 -1.16
C GLU A 36 -1.45 -0.75 -2.55
N GLN A 37 -2.37 -0.01 -3.17
CA GLN A 37 -2.15 0.66 -4.45
C GLN A 37 -0.98 1.66 -4.40
N GLU A 38 -0.82 2.41 -3.30
CA GLU A 38 0.32 3.30 -3.10
C GLU A 38 1.64 2.50 -3.06
N GLN A 39 1.67 1.37 -2.34
CA GLN A 39 2.86 0.51 -2.26
C GLN A 39 3.24 -0.09 -3.61
N ASP A 40 2.27 -0.57 -4.37
CA ASP A 40 2.54 -1.14 -5.69
C ASP A 40 2.95 -0.06 -6.70
N THR A 41 2.38 1.13 -6.61
CA THR A 41 2.80 2.27 -7.43
C THR A 41 4.24 2.68 -7.09
N LEU A 42 4.64 2.65 -5.81
CA LEU A 42 6.02 2.91 -5.39
C LEU A 42 6.99 1.84 -5.93
N ARG A 43 6.62 0.57 -5.89
CA ARG A 43 7.42 -0.52 -6.49
C ARG A 43 7.60 -0.30 -7.99
N LEU A 44 6.51 0.00 -8.70
CA LEU A 44 6.53 0.30 -10.12
C LEU A 44 7.46 1.47 -10.45
N ILE A 45 7.40 2.56 -9.66
CA ILE A 45 8.31 3.70 -9.82
C ILE A 45 9.77 3.27 -9.66
N ALA A 46 10.08 2.47 -8.64
CA ALA A 46 11.45 2.01 -8.40
C ALA A 46 11.97 1.10 -9.54
N ASP A 47 11.12 0.22 -10.06
CA ASP A 47 11.46 -0.65 -11.19
C ASP A 47 11.67 0.13 -12.49
N LEU A 48 10.81 1.12 -12.76
CA LEU A 48 10.96 2.01 -13.92
C LEU A 48 12.25 2.84 -13.84
N GLN A 49 12.60 3.37 -12.67
CA GLN A 49 13.87 4.08 -12.45
C GLN A 49 15.08 3.17 -12.66
N ARG A 50 15.00 1.91 -12.23
CA ARG A 50 16.07 0.93 -12.45
C ARG A 50 16.21 0.59 -13.95
N GLY A 51 15.08 0.43 -14.64
CA GLY A 51 15.03 0.21 -16.09
C GLY A 51 15.65 1.39 -16.85
N GLU A 52 15.28 2.62 -16.50
CA GLU A 52 15.84 3.84 -17.10
C GLU A 52 17.36 3.90 -16.95
N LYS A 53 17.88 3.68 -15.73
CA LYS A 53 19.33 3.66 -15.47
C LYS A 53 20.04 2.58 -16.27
N ARG A 54 19.47 1.38 -16.33
CA ARG A 54 20.03 0.28 -17.12
C ARG A 54 20.14 0.65 -18.60
N SER A 55 19.07 1.19 -19.19
CA SER A 55 19.12 1.64 -20.58
C SER A 55 20.15 2.75 -20.77
N GLN A 56 20.28 3.68 -19.83
CA GLN A 56 21.30 4.72 -19.87
C GLN A 56 22.73 4.14 -19.88
N ASP A 57 23.02 3.19 -19.00
CA ASP A 57 24.32 2.53 -18.92
C ASP A 57 24.64 1.74 -20.21
N GLU A 58 23.65 1.02 -20.74
CA GLU A 58 23.77 0.28 -22.01
C GLU A 58 23.99 1.22 -23.21
N ILE A 59 23.34 2.39 -23.24
CA ILE A 59 23.56 3.43 -24.26
C ILE A 59 24.99 3.97 -24.16
N LEU A 60 25.48 4.28 -22.96
CA LEU A 60 26.83 4.78 -22.75
C LEU A 60 27.88 3.75 -23.20
N SER A 61 27.67 2.47 -22.86
CA SER A 61 28.53 1.38 -23.34
C SER A 61 28.53 1.29 -24.87
N THR A 62 27.34 1.31 -25.47
CA THR A 62 27.17 1.27 -26.94
C THR A 62 27.87 2.45 -27.61
N ALA A 63 27.77 3.66 -27.05
CA ALA A 63 28.45 4.85 -27.57
C ALA A 63 29.98 4.73 -27.52
N GLN A 64 30.53 4.11 -26.47
CA GLN A 64 31.96 3.83 -26.39
C GLN A 64 32.40 2.81 -27.45
N GLU A 65 31.60 1.78 -27.71
CA GLU A 65 31.88 0.82 -28.78
C GLU A 65 31.84 1.47 -30.15
N ILE A 66 30.83 2.30 -30.43
CA ILE A 66 30.74 3.08 -31.67
C ILE A 66 32.01 3.90 -31.86
N LYS A 67 32.45 4.65 -30.85
CA LYS A 67 33.70 5.44 -30.91
C LYS A 67 34.91 4.57 -31.26
N ARG A 68 35.04 3.38 -30.66
CA ARG A 68 36.14 2.44 -30.95
C ARG A 68 36.10 1.93 -32.39
N TRP A 69 34.93 1.55 -32.89
CA TRP A 69 34.77 1.08 -34.26
C TRP A 69 34.99 2.19 -35.28
N HIS A 70 34.51 3.41 -34.98
CA HIS A 70 34.76 4.59 -35.79
C HIS A 70 36.26 4.85 -35.98
N SER A 71 37.06 4.82 -34.91
CA SER A 71 38.52 4.94 -35.02
C SER A 71 39.17 3.81 -35.83
N ARG A 72 38.63 2.59 -35.77
CA ARG A 72 39.12 1.45 -36.57
C ARG A 72 38.81 1.62 -38.05
N ILE A 73 37.64 2.16 -38.39
CA ILE A 73 37.23 2.47 -39.76
C ILE A 73 38.20 3.48 -40.36
N GLU A 74 38.47 4.58 -39.66
CA GLU A 74 39.40 5.61 -40.14
C GLU A 74 40.81 5.06 -40.33
N LYS A 75 41.29 4.21 -39.41
CA LYS A 75 42.58 3.53 -39.57
C LYS A 75 42.61 2.58 -40.77
N ALA A 76 41.55 1.82 -41.01
CA ALA A 76 41.45 0.88 -42.12
C ALA A 76 41.42 1.62 -43.48
N LYS A 77 40.65 2.71 -43.57
CA LYS A 77 40.63 3.60 -44.73
C LYS A 77 42.00 4.20 -45.01
N ALA A 78 42.67 4.72 -43.99
CA ALA A 78 44.01 5.31 -44.12
C ALA A 78 45.07 4.28 -44.57
N SER A 79 44.87 3.00 -44.24
CA SER A 79 45.76 1.90 -44.63
C SER A 79 45.39 1.24 -45.97
N GLY A 80 44.39 1.77 -46.69
CA GLY A 80 43.92 1.20 -47.97
C GLY A 80 43.18 -0.13 -47.87
N ARG A 81 42.83 -0.59 -46.65
CA ARG A 81 42.11 -1.85 -46.40
C ARG A 81 40.60 -1.63 -46.37
N MET A 82 40.04 -1.44 -47.57
CA MET A 82 38.62 -1.09 -47.74
C MET A 82 37.67 -2.23 -47.35
N ASP A 83 38.11 -3.48 -47.50
CA ASP A 83 37.41 -4.69 -47.03
C ASP A 83 37.11 -4.61 -45.52
N LEU A 84 38.12 -4.27 -44.72
CA LEU A 84 37.97 -4.12 -43.27
C LEU A 84 37.21 -2.84 -42.88
N ALA A 85 37.37 -1.76 -43.66
CA ALA A 85 36.63 -0.53 -43.42
C ALA A 85 35.12 -0.77 -43.59
N GLN A 86 34.72 -1.49 -44.65
CA GLN A 86 33.32 -1.80 -44.92
C GLN A 86 32.71 -2.71 -43.85
N ALA A 87 33.41 -3.79 -43.46
CA ALA A 87 32.94 -4.67 -42.39
C ALA A 87 32.80 -3.94 -41.03
N ALA A 88 33.72 -3.02 -40.74
CA ALA A 88 33.65 -2.21 -39.52
C ALA A 88 32.51 -1.17 -39.57
N GLN A 89 32.22 -0.59 -40.74
CA GLN A 89 31.07 0.31 -40.94
C GLN A 89 29.74 -0.39 -40.73
N GLU A 90 29.59 -1.63 -41.22
CA GLU A 90 28.39 -2.43 -40.97
C GLU A 90 28.19 -2.69 -39.47
N ARG A 91 29.29 -2.96 -38.74
CA ARG A 91 29.26 -3.13 -37.28
C ARG A 91 28.88 -1.84 -36.56
N GLU A 92 29.43 -0.69 -36.96
CA GLU A 92 29.05 0.62 -36.43
C GLU A 92 27.56 0.91 -36.66
N ALA A 93 27.06 0.67 -37.88
CA ALA A 93 25.65 0.84 -38.23
C ALA A 93 24.71 -0.09 -37.42
N ALA A 94 25.17 -1.30 -37.08
CA ALA A 94 24.43 -2.19 -36.19
C ALA A 94 24.38 -1.65 -34.74
N LEU A 95 25.50 -1.14 -34.22
CA LEU A 95 25.56 -0.53 -32.89
C LEU A 95 24.71 0.75 -32.81
N LEU A 96 24.67 1.57 -33.86
CA LEU A 96 23.81 2.75 -33.92
C LEU A 96 22.32 2.36 -33.86
N ARG A 97 21.93 1.32 -34.59
CA ARG A 97 20.56 0.78 -34.52
C ARG A 97 20.22 0.26 -33.12
N GLN A 98 21.13 -0.46 -32.48
CA GLN A 98 20.97 -0.91 -31.10
C GLN A 98 20.83 0.28 -30.14
N GLY A 99 21.68 1.30 -30.28
CA GLY A 99 21.59 2.53 -29.47
C GLY A 99 20.24 3.23 -29.60
N ASN A 100 19.69 3.31 -30.82
CA ASN A 100 18.36 3.87 -31.05
C ASN A 100 17.24 3.05 -30.37
N GLN A 101 17.34 1.71 -30.39
CA GLN A 101 16.38 0.86 -29.69
C GLN A 101 16.42 1.08 -28.17
N LEU A 102 17.62 1.12 -27.59
CA LEU A 102 17.81 1.40 -26.17
C LEU A 102 17.31 2.79 -25.78
N TRP A 103 17.52 3.78 -26.64
CA TRP A 103 16.98 5.12 -26.44
C TRP A 103 15.45 5.12 -26.41
N GLY A 104 14.81 4.40 -27.33
CA GLY A 104 13.35 4.24 -27.35
C GLY A 104 12.83 3.57 -26.06
N GLN A 105 13.52 2.53 -25.58
CA GLN A 105 13.17 1.88 -24.30
C GLN A 105 13.31 2.84 -23.12
N MET A 106 14.40 3.62 -23.07
CA MET A 106 14.61 4.62 -22.03
C MET A 106 13.51 5.69 -22.04
N GLN A 107 13.13 6.20 -23.22
CA GLN A 107 12.04 7.17 -23.34
C GLN A 107 10.71 6.58 -22.86
N GLY A 108 10.38 5.35 -23.27
CA GLY A 108 9.19 4.67 -22.78
C GLY A 108 9.19 4.47 -21.26
N CYS A 109 10.35 4.19 -20.65
CA CYS A 109 10.49 4.12 -19.20
C CYS A 109 10.24 5.49 -18.54
N LYS A 110 10.78 6.57 -19.10
CA LYS A 110 10.59 7.95 -18.61
C LYS A 110 9.13 8.38 -18.66
N GLU A 111 8.44 8.13 -19.76
CA GLU A 111 7.01 8.46 -19.92
C GLU A 111 6.15 7.71 -18.88
N ARG A 112 6.37 6.40 -18.73
CA ARG A 112 5.69 5.59 -17.73
C ARG A 112 6.01 6.02 -16.30
N LEU A 113 7.25 6.47 -16.06
CA LEU A 113 7.68 6.96 -14.75
C LEU A 113 6.91 8.24 -14.37
N GLU A 114 6.73 9.17 -15.29
CA GLU A 114 5.93 10.38 -15.04
C GLU A 114 4.47 10.05 -14.78
N GLN A 115 3.88 9.13 -15.56
CA GLN A 115 2.52 8.64 -15.33
C GLN A 115 2.37 7.98 -13.95
N ALA A 116 3.34 7.15 -13.54
CA ALA A 116 3.32 6.48 -12.25
C ALA A 116 3.45 7.47 -11.09
N LYS A 117 4.29 8.52 -11.22
CA LYS A 117 4.38 9.61 -10.23
C LYS A 117 3.07 10.39 -10.14
N GLU A 118 2.41 10.66 -11.26
CA GLU A 118 1.11 11.33 -11.25
C GLU A 118 0.04 10.47 -10.55
N LEU A 119 0.02 9.16 -10.84
CA LEU A 119 -0.86 8.20 -10.18
C LEU A 119 -0.62 8.18 -8.66
N GLN A 120 0.64 8.14 -8.23
CA GLN A 120 1.01 8.20 -6.81
C GLN A 120 0.43 9.45 -6.13
N ARG A 121 0.55 10.64 -6.74
CA ARG A 121 -0.02 11.88 -6.18
C ARG A 121 -1.54 11.78 -6.05
N LYS A 122 -2.23 11.23 -7.05
CA LYS A 122 -3.69 11.03 -7.02
C LYS A 122 -4.11 10.08 -5.90
N ILE A 123 -3.39 8.98 -5.71
CA ILE A 123 -3.62 8.02 -4.61
C ILE A 123 -3.43 8.71 -3.26
N GLN A 124 -2.36 9.50 -3.10
CA GLN A 124 -2.10 10.24 -1.86
C GLN A 124 -3.21 11.24 -1.53
N LEU A 125 -3.70 11.99 -2.52
CA LEU A 125 -4.82 12.91 -2.33
C LEU A 125 -6.08 12.16 -1.89
N ARG A 126 -6.44 11.09 -2.61
CA ARG A 126 -7.60 10.25 -2.25
C ARG A 126 -7.47 9.67 -0.85
N ARG A 127 -6.28 9.22 -0.46
CA ARG A 127 -6.04 8.68 0.89
C ARG A 127 -6.23 9.74 1.97
N GLN A 128 -5.83 10.99 1.73
CA GLN A 128 -6.11 12.11 2.65
C GLN A 128 -7.61 12.37 2.76
N GLU A 129 -8.33 12.40 1.63
CA GLU A 129 -9.79 12.58 1.62
C GLU A 129 -10.53 11.46 2.35
N VAL A 130 -10.09 10.21 2.20
CA VAL A 130 -10.68 9.05 2.87
C VAL A 130 -10.44 9.11 4.37
N LYS A 131 -9.22 9.48 4.79
CA LYS A 131 -8.90 9.69 6.21
C LYS A 131 -9.73 10.80 6.84
N THR A 132 -9.90 11.94 6.16
CA THR A 132 -10.71 13.05 6.70
C THR A 132 -12.19 12.66 6.80
N LYS A 133 -12.72 11.94 5.81
CA LYS A 133 -14.08 11.38 5.85
C LYS A 133 -14.27 10.31 6.93
N ALA A 134 -13.28 9.46 7.15
CA ALA A 134 -13.32 8.46 8.21
C ALA A 134 -13.33 9.12 9.60
N ALA A 135 -12.49 10.15 9.80
CA ALA A 135 -12.45 10.91 11.04
C ALA A 135 -13.76 11.66 11.32
N SER A 136 -14.35 12.30 10.29
CA SER A 136 -15.63 13.01 10.43
C SER A 136 -16.82 12.07 10.67
N ALA A 137 -16.81 10.86 10.12
CA ALA A 137 -17.84 9.84 10.36
C ALA A 137 -17.75 9.20 11.77
N GLN A 138 -16.58 9.21 12.41
CA GLN A 138 -16.37 8.69 13.76
C GLN A 138 -16.70 9.71 14.86
N ALA A 139 -16.51 11.01 14.61
CA ALA A 139 -16.81 12.09 15.55
C ALA A 139 -18.23 12.07 16.15
N PRO A 140 -19.34 11.93 15.37
CA PRO A 140 -20.70 11.87 15.92
C PRO A 140 -21.02 10.55 16.64
N ARG A 141 -20.30 9.46 16.34
CA ARG A 141 -20.45 8.17 17.05
C ARG A 141 -19.83 8.22 18.44
N ASN A 142 -18.69 8.89 18.59
CA ASN A 142 -18.02 9.05 19.89
C ASN A 142 -18.79 10.02 20.81
N SER A 143 -19.40 11.07 20.28
CA SER A 143 -20.28 11.95 21.06
C SER A 143 -21.54 11.21 21.53
N ASN A 144 -22.24 10.49 20.64
CA ASN A 144 -23.43 9.72 21.02
C ASN A 144 -23.12 8.61 22.03
N LYS A 145 -21.96 7.94 21.92
CA LYS A 145 -21.53 6.92 22.89
C LYS A 145 -21.11 7.53 24.23
N ALA A 146 -20.51 8.73 24.23
CA ALA A 146 -20.20 9.48 25.45
C ALA A 146 -21.46 10.00 26.14
N GLU A 147 -22.46 10.43 25.37
CA GLU A 147 -23.74 10.93 25.86
C GLU A 147 -24.64 9.79 26.36
N GLN A 148 -24.63 8.62 25.72
CA GLN A 148 -25.26 7.40 26.25
C GLN A 148 -24.55 6.85 27.49
N ARG A 149 -23.22 6.99 27.60
CA ARG A 149 -22.47 6.67 28.83
C ARG A 149 -22.78 7.66 29.95
N ALA A 150 -22.88 8.95 29.64
CA ALA A 150 -23.29 9.97 30.61
C ALA A 150 -24.74 9.77 31.06
N ALA A 151 -25.65 9.42 30.15
CA ALA A 151 -27.05 9.10 30.44
C ALA A 151 -27.18 7.82 31.28
N SER A 152 -26.50 6.72 30.92
CA SER A 152 -26.52 5.48 31.72
C SER A 152 -25.89 5.65 33.10
N THR A 153 -24.86 6.48 33.24
CA THR A 153 -24.29 6.84 34.56
C THR A 153 -25.29 7.67 35.39
N ALA A 154 -26.01 8.61 34.78
CA ALA A 154 -27.04 9.41 35.46
C ALA A 154 -28.27 8.58 35.87
N TRP A 155 -28.66 7.57 35.08
CA TRP A 155 -29.75 6.65 35.43
C TRP A 155 -29.37 5.69 36.58
N ASN A 156 -28.12 5.23 36.64
CA ASN A 156 -27.61 4.39 37.75
C ASN A 156 -27.47 5.19 39.06
N GLN A 157 -27.25 6.51 38.99
CA GLN A 157 -27.25 7.40 40.14
C GLN A 157 -28.66 7.76 40.65
N SER A 158 -29.69 7.67 39.81
CA SER A 158 -31.08 7.97 40.20
C SER A 158 -31.74 6.79 40.94
N SER A 159 -31.31 5.55 40.66
CA SER A 159 -31.79 4.35 41.37
C SER A 159 -31.17 4.15 42.76
N THR A 160 -30.14 4.92 43.14
CA THR A 160 -29.44 4.77 44.43
C THR A 160 -30.08 5.58 45.56
N ASN A 161 -31.16 6.33 45.31
CA ASN A 161 -31.79 7.19 46.32
C ASN A 161 -33.07 6.61 46.94
N SER A 162 -33.31 5.29 46.83
CA SER A 162 -34.34 4.60 47.59
C SER A 162 -33.77 3.38 48.32
N ASN A 163 -33.34 3.63 49.55
CA ASN A 163 -33.46 2.72 50.70
C ASN A 163 -32.74 1.36 50.65
N THR A 164 -31.73 1.24 51.54
CA THR A 164 -31.34 0.03 52.31
C THR A 164 -30.92 -1.27 51.59
N HIS A 165 -29.62 -1.44 51.27
CA HIS A 165 -28.83 -2.67 51.58
C HIS A 165 -27.31 -2.53 51.29
N THR A 166 -26.57 -1.81 52.14
CA THR A 166 -25.09 -1.66 52.04
C THR A 166 -24.35 -2.87 52.62
N GLY A 167 -24.33 -3.99 51.88
CA GLY A 167 -23.53 -5.17 52.28
C GLY A 167 -23.14 -6.12 51.14
N ALA A 168 -23.99 -6.31 50.12
CA ALA A 168 -23.78 -7.32 49.08
C ALA A 168 -23.00 -6.82 47.85
N GLU A 169 -23.23 -5.59 47.38
CA GLU A 169 -22.58 -5.08 46.16
C GLU A 169 -21.07 -4.81 46.34
N GLY A 170 -20.63 -4.47 47.54
CA GLY A 170 -19.19 -4.30 47.83
C GLY A 170 -18.41 -5.63 47.84
N LEU A 171 -19.09 -6.77 48.02
CA LEU A 171 -18.48 -8.09 47.94
C LEU A 171 -18.34 -8.54 46.49
N GLU A 172 -19.36 -8.32 45.67
CA GLU A 172 -19.34 -8.66 44.23
C GLU A 172 -18.24 -7.87 43.49
N GLU A 173 -18.09 -6.57 43.77
CA GLU A 173 -16.98 -5.77 43.20
C GLU A 173 -15.59 -6.25 43.65
N GLN A 174 -15.46 -6.78 44.86
CA GLN A 174 -14.20 -7.36 45.34
C GLN A 174 -13.90 -8.69 44.64
N PHE A 175 -14.91 -9.55 44.44
CA PHE A 175 -14.76 -10.80 43.71
C PHE A 175 -14.39 -10.55 42.24
N GLN A 176 -15.05 -9.61 41.56
CA GLN A 176 -14.71 -9.28 40.18
C GLN A 176 -13.27 -8.75 40.02
N ARG A 177 -12.79 -7.94 40.97
CA ARG A 177 -11.39 -7.49 40.99
C ARG A 177 -10.41 -8.64 41.20
N TRP A 178 -10.75 -9.55 42.09
CA TRP A 178 -9.91 -10.73 42.35
C TRP A 178 -9.86 -11.69 41.15
N GLU A 179 -11.00 -11.97 40.52
CA GLU A 179 -11.08 -12.84 39.34
C GLU A 179 -10.31 -12.26 38.15
N THR A 180 -10.43 -10.95 37.91
CA THR A 180 -9.68 -10.27 36.85
C THR A 180 -8.17 -10.27 37.11
N GLU A 181 -7.72 -10.15 38.36
CA GLU A 181 -6.30 -10.27 38.73
C GLU A 181 -5.79 -11.72 38.58
N ASP A 182 -6.59 -12.73 38.90
CA ASP A 182 -6.22 -14.14 38.75
C ASP A 182 -6.14 -14.56 37.27
N GLU A 183 -7.06 -14.08 36.43
CA GLU A 183 -7.00 -14.25 34.96
C GLU A 183 -5.75 -13.58 34.37
N LEU A 184 -5.38 -12.39 34.85
CA LEU A 184 -4.15 -11.72 34.43
C LEU A 184 -2.89 -12.49 34.86
N ASN A 185 -2.88 -13.04 36.07
CA ASN A 185 -1.76 -13.84 36.56
C ASN A 185 -1.62 -15.17 35.83
N SER A 186 -2.73 -15.85 35.54
CA SER A 186 -2.73 -17.10 34.76
C SER A 186 -2.30 -16.86 33.31
N MET A 187 -2.72 -15.75 32.67
CA MET A 187 -2.20 -15.34 31.35
C MET A 187 -0.69 -15.04 31.39
N LYS A 188 -0.21 -14.31 32.40
CA LYS A 188 1.24 -14.04 32.57
C LYS A 188 2.06 -15.31 32.76
N ARG A 189 1.51 -16.31 33.46
CA ARG A 189 2.16 -17.61 33.70
C ARG A 189 2.21 -18.47 32.43
N ASN A 190 1.18 -18.38 31.59
CA ASN A 190 1.11 -19.08 30.30
C ASN A 190 1.99 -18.42 29.21
N LEU A 191 2.33 -17.13 29.34
CA LEU A 191 3.26 -16.42 28.45
C LEU A 191 4.74 -16.53 28.87
N GLY A 192 5.02 -17.15 30.03
CA GLY A 192 6.36 -17.31 30.60
C GLY A 192 6.94 -18.73 30.49
N ARG A 193 6.43 -19.57 29.58
CA ARG A 193 7.00 -20.87 29.21
C ARG A 193 7.33 -20.93 27.73
#